data_AF-I3Y6S9-F1
#
_entry.id   AF-I3Y6S9-F1
#
_cell.length_a   1.000
_cell.length_b   1.000
_cell.length_c   1.000
_cell.angle_alpha   90.00
_cell.angle_beta   90.00
_cell.angle_gamma   90.00
#
_symmetry.space_group_name_H-M   'P 1'
#
loop_
_entity.id
_entity.type
_entity.pdbx_description
1 polymer ?
#
loop_
_entity_poly.entity_id
_entity_poly.type
_entity_poly.pdbx_seq_one_letter_code
_entity_poly.pdbx_strand_id
1 'polypeptide(L)'
;MRKVRLSVKLQAGFLSIAMLVLIVGLLGIKGELDMREHIESIGLVRLPSIIELDRMNIERLQVRTQTLEVQGQAVWSPETRKVLELVSRQRLASWKNVEEALAAYEKLPKSADEKTVYEVFMTEYAAWRASYVRLDQLLAGMIQATGPEEYDPLYAEFVGLVTDMMLISDRVGVLIDTMVAFNNQATNAAVGKALAEAGRMVKFTAVGMGLGLLLAVFLGLYLTRDTLLQLGGEPAYAVEVVNRVAEGDLTARIDLRKDDTTSLLAAFARMVANMQRVLREVATASAQVAAAAEQLSATSEEMREQVKLEQSETDQVATAMNEMTATVEEVARHAAAAARAAQDTDSETDAGSEVVMQTIAAIESLAREVESAGEVIARLSEDSKEIGAVLDVIRGVAEQTNLLALNAAIEAARAGEQGRGFAVVAAEVRTLASRTQSSILDIQEKIERVQSGSAGAVQVMEKGRSKATESVAQARRAGESLHTISTSITSINDMNRQIASAAEEQTAVAEEINRNIHTISETVDQTSAGSSQIATASVQLAGLAAQLQERVGQFRI
;
A
#
# COMPACT_ATOMS: atom_id res chain seq x y z
N MET A 1 -39.82 -11.73 0.71
CA MET A 1 -40.20 -12.65 -0.39
C MET A 1 -38.95 -13.01 -1.18
N ARG A 2 -38.60 -14.30 -1.30
CA ARG A 2 -37.42 -14.76 -2.04
C ARG A 2 -37.46 -14.17 -3.46
N LYS A 3 -36.42 -13.42 -3.87
CA LYS A 3 -36.28 -12.91 -5.25
C LYS A 3 -36.12 -14.12 -6.18
N VAL A 4 -37.24 -14.60 -6.72
CA VAL A 4 -37.26 -15.67 -7.73
C VAL A 4 -36.48 -15.17 -8.94
N ARG A 5 -35.49 -15.94 -9.37
CA ARG A 5 -34.64 -15.60 -10.52
C ARG A 5 -35.51 -15.32 -11.75
N LEU A 6 -35.16 -14.30 -12.52
CA LEU A 6 -35.90 -13.93 -13.75
C LEU A 6 -36.06 -15.13 -14.70
N SER A 7 -35.04 -15.98 -14.81
CA SER A 7 -35.07 -17.22 -15.59
C SER A 7 -36.16 -18.20 -15.11
N VAL A 8 -36.35 -18.34 -13.80
CA VAL A 8 -37.38 -19.21 -13.22
C VAL A 8 -38.78 -18.65 -13.49
N LYS A 9 -38.95 -17.32 -13.45
CA LYS A 9 -40.23 -16.67 -13.79
C LYS A 9 -40.59 -16.85 -15.27
N LEU A 10 -39.60 -16.70 -16.16
CA LEU A 10 -39.78 -16.91 -17.61
C LEU A 10 -40.11 -18.37 -17.94
N GLN A 11 -39.38 -19.32 -17.35
CA GLN A 11 -39.64 -20.75 -17.54
C GLN A 11 -41.02 -21.15 -17.02
N ALA A 12 -41.43 -20.67 -15.85
CA ALA A 12 -42.75 -20.95 -15.30
C ALA A 12 -43.87 -20.43 -16.21
N GLY A 13 -43.75 -19.18 -16.70
CA GLY A 13 -44.75 -18.60 -17.62
C GLY A 13 -44.87 -19.37 -18.94
N PHE A 14 -43.75 -19.77 -19.53
CA PHE A 14 -43.74 -20.55 -20.77
C PHE A 14 -44.34 -21.96 -20.56
N LEU A 15 -43.99 -22.63 -19.47
CA LEU A 15 -44.53 -23.95 -19.13
C LEU A 15 -46.05 -23.91 -18.89
N SER A 16 -46.57 -22.86 -18.25
CA SER A 16 -48.02 -22.69 -18.05
C SER A 16 -48.78 -22.56 -19.38
N ILE A 17 -48.25 -21.80 -20.35
CA ILE A 17 -48.86 -21.65 -21.67
C ILE A 17 -48.78 -22.98 -22.45
N ALA A 18 -47.61 -23.64 -22.44
CA ALA A 18 -47.42 -24.92 -23.11
C ALA A 18 -48.40 -26.01 -22.59
N MET A 19 -48.62 -26.08 -21.28
CA MET A 19 -49.56 -27.01 -20.67
C MET A 19 -51.00 -26.75 -21.10
N LEU A 20 -51.40 -25.49 -21.20
CA LEU A 20 -52.75 -25.10 -21.64
C LEU A 20 -52.99 -25.47 -23.11
N VAL A 21 -52.01 -25.22 -23.98
CA VAL A 21 -52.08 -25.63 -25.41
C VAL A 21 -52.21 -27.14 -25.54
N LEU A 22 -51.46 -27.91 -24.74
CA LEU A 22 -51.53 -29.37 -24.73
C LEU A 22 -52.94 -29.88 -24.35
N ILE A 23 -53.55 -29.29 -23.33
CA ILE A 23 -54.91 -29.65 -22.88
C ILE A 23 -55.94 -29.38 -23.97
N VAL A 24 -55.89 -28.20 -24.61
CA VAL A 24 -56.81 -27.84 -25.70
C VAL A 24 -56.63 -28.78 -26.89
N GLY A 25 -55.38 -29.13 -27.24
CA GLY A 25 -55.08 -30.07 -28.30
C GLY A 25 -55.62 -31.48 -28.05
N LEU A 26 -55.44 -32.01 -26.82
CA LEU A 26 -55.95 -33.34 -26.44
C LEU A 26 -57.49 -33.41 -26.48
N LEU A 27 -58.18 -32.35 -26.06
CA LEU A 27 -59.64 -32.27 -26.14
C LEU A 27 -60.14 -32.24 -27.60
N GLY A 28 -59.46 -31.51 -28.48
CA GLY A 28 -59.77 -31.47 -29.91
C GLY A 28 -59.67 -32.85 -30.57
N ILE A 29 -58.58 -33.59 -30.28
CA ILE A 29 -58.38 -34.96 -30.81
C ILE A 29 -59.51 -35.90 -30.37
N LYS A 30 -59.95 -35.81 -29.10
CA LYS A 30 -61.04 -36.64 -28.60
C LYS A 30 -62.35 -36.38 -29.36
N GLY A 31 -62.68 -35.10 -29.61
CA GLY A 31 -63.90 -34.76 -30.36
C GLY A 31 -63.91 -35.28 -31.80
N GLU A 32 -62.74 -35.32 -32.44
CA GLU A 32 -62.60 -35.88 -33.80
C GLU A 32 -62.84 -37.40 -33.81
N LEU A 33 -62.36 -38.11 -32.80
CA LEU A 33 -62.57 -39.57 -32.68
C LEU A 33 -64.05 -39.91 -32.48
N ASP A 34 -64.77 -39.17 -31.63
CA ASP A 34 -66.20 -39.39 -31.37
C ASP A 34 -67.05 -39.09 -32.64
N MET A 35 -66.68 -38.06 -33.42
CA MET A 35 -67.38 -37.72 -34.68
C MET A 35 -67.24 -38.82 -35.74
N ARG A 36 -66.07 -39.45 -35.82
CA ARG A 36 -65.80 -40.54 -36.75
C ARG A 36 -66.73 -41.73 -36.54
N GLU A 37 -67.01 -42.11 -35.29
CA GLU A 37 -67.88 -43.24 -34.95
C GLU A 37 -69.32 -43.03 -35.47
N HIS A 38 -69.86 -41.81 -35.35
CA HIS A 38 -71.20 -41.48 -35.87
C HIS A 38 -71.28 -41.53 -37.40
N ILE A 39 -70.23 -41.04 -38.08
CA ILE A 39 -70.16 -41.06 -39.56
C ILE A 39 -70.07 -42.49 -40.08
N GLU A 40 -69.26 -43.35 -39.46
CA GLU A 40 -69.13 -44.76 -39.85
C GLU A 40 -70.47 -45.51 -39.67
N SER A 41 -71.20 -45.27 -38.58
CA SER A 41 -72.53 -45.87 -38.34
C SER A 41 -73.56 -45.50 -39.40
N ILE A 42 -73.61 -44.23 -39.81
CA ILE A 42 -74.55 -43.76 -40.86
C ILE A 42 -74.16 -44.35 -42.22
N GLY A 43 -72.89 -44.21 -42.61
CA GLY A 43 -72.41 -44.54 -43.95
C GLY A 43 -72.28 -46.02 -44.24
N LEU A 44 -71.91 -46.83 -43.24
CA LEU A 44 -71.63 -48.26 -43.43
C LEU A 44 -72.74 -49.19 -42.96
N VAL A 45 -73.68 -48.70 -42.14
CA VAL A 45 -74.78 -49.52 -41.60
C VAL A 45 -76.14 -49.03 -42.08
N ARG A 46 -76.51 -47.79 -41.74
CA ARG A 46 -77.90 -47.33 -41.95
C ARG A 46 -78.26 -47.09 -43.42
N LEU A 47 -77.38 -46.41 -44.17
CA LEU A 47 -77.64 -46.14 -45.58
C LEU A 47 -77.72 -47.44 -46.42
N PRO A 48 -76.79 -48.41 -46.28
CA PRO A 48 -76.93 -49.71 -46.94
C PRO A 48 -78.20 -50.46 -46.53
N SER A 49 -78.62 -50.41 -45.25
CA SER A 49 -79.85 -51.07 -44.78
C SER A 49 -81.08 -50.55 -45.52
N ILE A 50 -81.20 -49.22 -45.68
CA ILE A 50 -82.30 -48.59 -46.41
C ILE A 50 -82.28 -49.02 -47.89
N ILE A 51 -81.10 -49.00 -48.53
CA ILE A 51 -80.95 -49.37 -49.95
C ILE A 51 -81.43 -50.80 -50.21
N GLU A 52 -81.01 -51.77 -49.39
CA GLU A 52 -81.39 -53.17 -49.57
C GLU A 52 -82.87 -53.43 -49.25
N LEU A 53 -83.43 -52.75 -48.23
CA LEU A 53 -84.86 -52.78 -47.93
C LEU A 53 -85.70 -52.24 -49.11
N ASP A 54 -85.32 -51.10 -49.67
CA ASP A 54 -85.99 -50.51 -50.83
C ASP A 54 -85.89 -51.42 -52.06
N ARG A 55 -84.71 -52.02 -52.30
CA ARG A 55 -84.52 -53.01 -53.38
C ARG A 55 -85.48 -54.19 -53.23
N MET A 56 -85.64 -54.74 -52.01
CA MET A 56 -86.62 -55.80 -51.74
C MET A 56 -88.06 -55.34 -52.00
N ASN A 57 -88.44 -54.13 -51.59
CA ASN A 57 -89.81 -53.64 -51.78
C ASN A 57 -90.15 -53.45 -53.27
N ILE A 58 -89.19 -52.93 -54.05
CA ILE A 58 -89.34 -52.76 -55.51
C ILE A 58 -89.57 -54.12 -56.18
N GLU A 59 -88.75 -55.12 -55.86
CA GLU A 59 -88.88 -56.45 -56.45
C GLU A 59 -90.16 -57.15 -56.00
N ARG A 60 -90.60 -56.97 -54.75
CA ARG A 60 -91.91 -57.44 -54.27
C ARG A 60 -93.05 -56.87 -55.10
N LEU A 61 -93.00 -55.58 -55.44
CA LEU A 61 -94.00 -54.94 -56.30
C LEU A 61 -93.91 -55.46 -57.75
N GLN A 62 -92.72 -55.70 -58.29
CA GLN A 62 -92.56 -56.33 -59.61
C GLN A 62 -93.19 -57.73 -59.64
N VAL A 63 -92.90 -58.53 -58.61
CA VAL A 63 -93.47 -59.86 -58.40
C VAL A 63 -94.99 -59.81 -58.35
N ARG A 64 -95.57 -58.81 -57.69
CA ARG A 64 -97.03 -58.56 -57.67
C ARG A 64 -97.58 -58.22 -59.05
N THR A 65 -96.95 -57.30 -59.77
CA THR A 65 -97.34 -56.92 -61.14
C THR A 65 -97.32 -58.12 -62.08
N GLN A 66 -96.27 -58.94 -61.98
CA GLN A 66 -96.17 -60.19 -62.75
C GLN A 66 -97.27 -61.19 -62.38
N THR A 67 -97.67 -61.31 -61.10
CA THR A 67 -98.81 -62.15 -60.70
C THR A 67 -100.12 -61.66 -61.33
N LEU A 68 -100.34 -60.34 -61.34
CA LEU A 68 -101.50 -59.72 -61.98
C LEU A 68 -101.52 -59.91 -63.50
N GLU A 69 -100.35 -59.89 -64.14
CA GLU A 69 -100.23 -60.13 -65.58
C GLU A 69 -100.65 -61.56 -65.94
N VAL A 70 -100.28 -62.57 -65.12
CA VAL A 70 -100.79 -63.94 -65.25
C VAL A 70 -102.30 -63.99 -65.04
N GLN A 71 -102.81 -63.29 -64.02
CA GLN A 71 -104.26 -63.22 -63.76
C GLN A 71 -105.04 -62.62 -64.94
N GLY A 72 -104.44 -61.74 -65.74
CA GLY A 72 -105.07 -61.20 -66.95
C GLY A 72 -105.28 -62.23 -68.07
N GLN A 73 -104.64 -63.40 -68.00
CA GLN A 73 -104.69 -64.44 -69.03
C GLN A 73 -105.83 -65.44 -68.80
N ALA A 74 -107.08 -64.97 -68.78
CA ALA A 74 -108.23 -65.80 -68.38
C ALA A 74 -108.62 -66.91 -69.37
N VAL A 75 -108.21 -66.80 -70.63
CA VAL A 75 -108.63 -67.72 -71.71
C VAL A 75 -107.41 -68.42 -72.28
N TRP A 76 -107.49 -69.74 -72.45
CA TRP A 76 -106.41 -70.50 -73.08
C TRP A 76 -106.24 -70.13 -74.57
N SER A 77 -105.01 -69.80 -74.95
CA SER A 77 -104.58 -69.60 -76.34
C SER A 77 -103.09 -69.90 -76.49
N PRO A 78 -102.58 -70.18 -77.72
CA PRO A 78 -101.15 -70.31 -77.96
C PRO A 78 -100.34 -69.05 -77.57
N GLU A 79 -100.95 -67.87 -77.69
CA GLU A 79 -100.39 -66.59 -77.27
C GLU A 79 -100.26 -66.48 -75.75
N THR A 80 -101.28 -66.95 -75.02
CA THR A 80 -101.27 -67.02 -73.55
C THR A 80 -100.06 -67.79 -73.04
N ARG A 81 -99.76 -68.96 -73.60
CA ARG A 81 -98.57 -69.75 -73.21
C ARG A 81 -97.28 -68.93 -73.29
N LYS A 82 -97.08 -68.15 -74.36
CA LYS A 82 -95.88 -67.31 -74.52
C LYS A 82 -95.77 -66.22 -73.45
N VAL A 83 -96.90 -65.60 -73.09
CA VAL A 83 -96.94 -64.60 -72.00
C VAL A 83 -96.59 -65.27 -70.68
N LEU A 84 -97.18 -66.43 -70.38
CA LEU A 84 -96.90 -67.17 -69.15
C LEU A 84 -95.42 -67.60 -69.03
N GLU A 85 -94.79 -68.04 -70.13
CA GLU A 85 -93.35 -68.37 -70.16
C GLU A 85 -92.44 -67.14 -69.95
N LEU A 86 -92.80 -65.98 -70.55
CA LEU A 86 -92.06 -64.74 -70.35
C LEU A 86 -92.15 -64.29 -68.88
N VAL A 87 -93.37 -64.24 -68.36
CA VAL A 87 -93.64 -63.82 -66.99
C VAL A 87 -92.98 -64.78 -65.99
N SER A 88 -93.02 -66.10 -66.22
CA SER A 88 -92.32 -67.08 -65.39
C SER A 88 -90.80 -66.82 -65.29
N ARG A 89 -90.14 -66.47 -66.41
CA ARG A 89 -88.70 -66.12 -66.40
C ARG A 89 -88.42 -64.82 -65.65
N GLN A 90 -89.24 -63.79 -65.85
CA GLN A 90 -89.09 -62.51 -65.15
C GLN A 90 -89.30 -62.67 -63.64
N ARG A 91 -90.29 -63.47 -63.24
CA ARG A 91 -90.58 -63.84 -61.86
C ARG A 91 -89.38 -64.49 -61.17
N LEU A 92 -88.72 -65.45 -61.81
CA LEU A 92 -87.51 -66.07 -61.28
C LEU A 92 -86.38 -65.06 -61.06
N ALA A 93 -86.20 -64.11 -61.98
CA ALA A 93 -85.18 -63.07 -61.83
C ALA A 93 -85.49 -62.12 -60.67
N SER A 94 -86.74 -61.66 -60.52
CA SER A 94 -87.14 -60.80 -59.41
C SER A 94 -86.95 -61.50 -58.06
N TRP A 95 -87.27 -62.79 -57.95
CA TRP A 95 -87.01 -63.53 -56.71
C TRP A 95 -85.53 -63.67 -56.37
N LYS A 96 -84.68 -63.88 -57.37
CA LYS A 96 -83.23 -63.87 -57.14
C LYS A 96 -82.79 -62.52 -56.55
N ASN A 97 -83.32 -61.40 -57.06
CA ASN A 97 -83.01 -60.07 -56.53
C ASN A 97 -83.54 -59.86 -55.11
N VAL A 98 -84.74 -60.36 -54.79
CA VAL A 98 -85.27 -60.35 -53.41
C VAL A 98 -84.37 -61.14 -52.46
N GLU A 99 -83.96 -62.34 -52.86
CA GLU A 99 -83.10 -63.21 -52.05
C GLU A 99 -81.69 -62.60 -51.84
N GLU A 100 -81.12 -61.98 -52.87
CA GLU A 100 -79.85 -61.24 -52.77
C GLU A 100 -79.95 -60.03 -51.83
N ALA A 101 -81.00 -59.22 -51.98
CA ALA A 101 -81.21 -58.03 -51.16
C ALA A 101 -81.49 -58.40 -49.70
N LEU A 102 -82.25 -59.49 -49.46
CA LEU A 102 -82.46 -60.03 -48.13
C LEU A 102 -81.16 -60.50 -47.48
N ALA A 103 -80.32 -61.25 -48.21
CA ALA A 103 -79.04 -61.73 -47.70
C ALA A 103 -78.04 -60.59 -47.43
N ALA A 104 -78.09 -59.51 -48.21
CA ALA A 104 -77.29 -58.31 -47.97
C ALA A 104 -77.77 -57.57 -46.71
N TYR A 105 -79.09 -57.35 -46.59
CA TYR A 105 -79.70 -56.71 -45.42
C TYR A 105 -79.50 -57.52 -44.13
N GLU A 106 -79.52 -58.85 -44.20
CA GLU A 106 -79.33 -59.73 -43.03
C GLU A 106 -77.99 -59.47 -42.32
N LYS A 107 -76.92 -59.24 -43.09
CA LYS A 107 -75.55 -58.99 -42.58
C LYS A 107 -75.39 -57.65 -41.87
N LEU A 108 -76.30 -56.70 -42.09
CA LEU A 108 -76.21 -55.37 -41.53
C LEU A 108 -76.72 -55.34 -40.07
N PRO A 109 -75.99 -54.69 -39.14
CA PRO A 109 -76.40 -54.55 -37.74
C PRO A 109 -77.74 -53.83 -37.58
N LYS A 110 -78.69 -54.50 -36.94
CA LYS A 110 -80.04 -53.98 -36.69
C LYS A 110 -80.13 -53.35 -35.30
N SER A 111 -80.92 -52.29 -35.18
CA SER A 111 -81.31 -51.80 -33.86
C SER A 111 -82.18 -52.83 -33.13
N ALA A 112 -82.32 -52.71 -31.80
CA ALA A 112 -83.15 -53.63 -31.02
C ALA A 112 -84.61 -53.64 -31.52
N ASP A 113 -85.15 -52.47 -31.85
CA ASP A 113 -86.52 -52.33 -32.35
C ASP A 113 -86.66 -52.89 -33.78
N GLU A 114 -85.73 -52.55 -34.67
CA GLU A 114 -85.67 -53.08 -36.06
C GLU A 114 -85.52 -54.60 -36.08
N LYS A 115 -84.74 -55.19 -35.17
CA LYS A 115 -84.57 -56.64 -35.06
C LYS A 115 -85.90 -57.34 -34.77
N THR A 116 -86.72 -56.76 -33.90
CA THR A 116 -88.05 -57.30 -33.56
C THR A 116 -88.96 -57.32 -34.78
N VAL A 117 -88.95 -56.25 -35.59
CA VAL A 117 -89.73 -56.18 -36.84
C VAL A 117 -89.17 -57.14 -37.90
N TYR A 118 -87.85 -57.29 -37.98
CA TYR A 118 -87.21 -58.24 -38.90
C TYR A 118 -87.63 -59.69 -38.65
N GLU A 119 -87.77 -60.10 -37.38
CA GLU A 119 -88.24 -61.45 -37.03
C GLU A 119 -89.68 -61.71 -37.51
N VAL A 120 -90.56 -60.71 -37.38
CA VAL A 120 -91.93 -60.78 -37.92
C VAL A 120 -91.92 -60.76 -39.45
N PHE A 121 -91.09 -59.92 -40.06
CA PHE A 121 -90.87 -59.86 -41.51
C PHE A 121 -90.45 -61.21 -42.06
N MET A 122 -89.50 -61.91 -41.43
CA MET A 122 -89.04 -63.22 -41.91
C MET A 122 -90.16 -64.28 -41.88
N THR A 123 -91.07 -64.18 -40.90
CA THR A 123 -92.24 -65.06 -40.80
C THR A 123 -93.23 -64.80 -41.95
N GLU A 124 -93.58 -63.53 -42.18
CA GLU A 124 -94.49 -63.14 -43.28
C GLU A 124 -93.84 -63.34 -44.66
N TYR A 125 -92.53 -63.13 -44.78
CA TYR A 125 -91.75 -63.39 -45.98
C TYR A 125 -91.75 -64.89 -46.33
N ALA A 126 -91.58 -65.76 -45.34
CA ALA A 126 -91.65 -67.20 -45.55
C ALA A 126 -93.05 -67.64 -46.03
N ALA A 127 -94.11 -67.08 -45.43
CA ALA A 127 -95.49 -67.31 -45.87
C ALA A 127 -95.71 -66.77 -47.31
N TRP A 128 -95.20 -65.58 -47.61
CA TRP A 128 -95.27 -64.98 -48.94
C TRP A 128 -94.57 -65.82 -49.99
N ARG A 129 -93.35 -66.30 -49.67
CA ARG A 129 -92.57 -67.18 -50.54
C ARG A 129 -93.28 -68.50 -50.77
N ALA A 130 -93.86 -69.12 -49.74
CA ALA A 130 -94.59 -70.37 -49.86
C ALA A 130 -95.83 -70.23 -50.77
N SER A 131 -96.64 -69.18 -50.58
CA SER A 131 -97.77 -68.87 -51.46
C SER A 131 -97.32 -68.67 -52.91
N TYR A 132 -96.17 -68.04 -53.10
CA TYR A 132 -95.62 -67.83 -54.43
C TYR A 132 -95.13 -69.11 -55.11
N VAL A 133 -94.42 -69.98 -54.38
CA VAL A 133 -94.00 -71.29 -54.89
C VAL A 133 -95.22 -72.08 -55.36
N ARG A 134 -96.35 -71.98 -54.64
CA ARG A 134 -97.60 -72.61 -55.07
C ARG A 134 -98.16 -71.98 -56.35
N LEU A 135 -98.17 -70.64 -56.47
CA LEU A 135 -98.58 -69.95 -57.69
C LEU A 135 -97.68 -70.33 -58.89
N ASP A 136 -96.38 -70.48 -58.69
CA ASP A 136 -95.45 -70.88 -59.75
C ASP A 136 -95.66 -72.34 -60.18
N GLN A 137 -96.05 -73.24 -59.28
CA GLN A 137 -96.45 -74.60 -59.63
C GLN A 137 -97.71 -74.61 -60.52
N LEU A 138 -98.70 -73.79 -60.17
CA LEU A 138 -99.92 -73.63 -60.97
C LEU A 138 -99.60 -73.00 -62.34
N LEU A 139 -98.76 -71.96 -62.35
CA LEU A 139 -98.28 -71.32 -63.58
C LEU A 139 -97.56 -72.32 -64.48
N ALA A 140 -96.68 -73.17 -63.93
CA ALA A 140 -96.00 -74.22 -64.69
C ALA A 140 -97.00 -75.24 -65.30
N GLY A 141 -98.03 -75.63 -64.53
CA GLY A 141 -99.12 -76.46 -65.04
C GLY A 141 -99.92 -75.78 -66.15
N MET A 142 -100.26 -74.50 -66.00
CA MET A 142 -100.95 -73.69 -66.99
C MET A 142 -100.14 -73.53 -68.28
N ILE A 143 -98.81 -73.41 -68.17
CA ILE A 143 -97.90 -73.40 -69.33
C ILE A 143 -97.94 -74.77 -70.03
N GLN A 144 -98.01 -75.89 -69.30
CA GLN A 144 -98.03 -77.22 -69.90
C GLN A 144 -99.39 -77.62 -70.51
N ALA A 145 -100.49 -76.99 -70.09
CA ALA A 145 -101.84 -77.28 -70.57
C ALA A 145 -101.97 -77.20 -72.11
N THR A 146 -102.55 -78.24 -72.70
CA THR A 146 -102.71 -78.40 -74.16
C THR A 146 -104.06 -77.92 -74.69
N GLY A 147 -105.00 -77.57 -73.81
CA GLY A 147 -106.29 -76.99 -74.14
C GLY A 147 -107.02 -76.41 -72.91
N PRO A 148 -108.22 -75.81 -73.10
CA PRO A 148 -108.99 -75.20 -72.02
C PRO A 148 -109.33 -76.16 -70.87
N GLU A 149 -109.60 -77.44 -71.16
CA GLU A 149 -109.98 -78.44 -70.14
C GLU A 149 -108.88 -78.68 -69.08
N GLU A 150 -107.61 -78.54 -69.46
CA GLU A 150 -106.47 -78.62 -68.53
C GLU A 150 -106.13 -77.26 -67.91
N TYR A 151 -106.36 -76.16 -68.65
CA TYR A 151 -105.98 -74.80 -68.25
C TYR A 151 -106.95 -74.18 -67.23
N ASP A 152 -108.25 -74.25 -67.50
CA ASP A 152 -109.29 -73.59 -66.72
C ASP A 152 -109.30 -73.98 -65.22
N PRO A 153 -109.15 -75.26 -64.82
CA PRO A 153 -109.09 -75.60 -63.40
C PRO A 153 -107.83 -75.05 -62.72
N LEU A 154 -106.68 -75.03 -63.42
CA LEU A 154 -105.43 -74.48 -62.89
C LEU A 154 -105.49 -72.96 -62.76
N TYR A 155 -106.08 -72.28 -63.75
CA TYR A 155 -106.33 -70.85 -63.70
C TYR A 155 -107.29 -70.47 -62.58
N ALA A 156 -108.37 -71.22 -62.38
CA ALA A 156 -109.30 -70.97 -61.28
C ALA A 156 -108.63 -71.10 -59.90
N GLU A 157 -107.77 -72.11 -59.71
CA GLU A 157 -106.97 -72.25 -58.48
C GLU A 157 -105.95 -71.12 -58.34
N PHE A 158 -105.29 -70.72 -59.44
CA PHE A 158 -104.34 -69.60 -59.45
C PHE A 158 -105.02 -68.31 -58.98
N VAL A 159 -106.15 -67.94 -59.59
CA VAL A 159 -106.92 -66.73 -59.24
C VAL A 159 -107.38 -66.76 -57.78
N GLY A 160 -107.81 -67.91 -57.28
CA GLY A 160 -108.22 -68.08 -55.89
C GLY A 160 -107.10 -67.74 -54.89
N LEU A 161 -105.86 -68.11 -55.21
CA LEU A 161 -104.69 -67.85 -54.37
C LEU A 161 -104.13 -66.42 -54.50
N VAL A 162 -104.42 -65.71 -55.59
CA VAL A 162 -103.90 -64.35 -55.81
C VAL A 162 -104.35 -63.39 -54.72
N THR A 163 -105.62 -63.44 -54.31
CA THR A 163 -106.18 -62.52 -53.30
C THR A 163 -105.46 -62.65 -51.95
N ASP A 164 -105.26 -63.88 -51.48
CA ASP A 164 -104.57 -64.16 -50.22
C ASP A 164 -103.09 -63.79 -50.31
N MET A 165 -102.43 -64.07 -51.44
CA MET A 165 -101.03 -63.70 -51.66
C MET A 165 -100.83 -62.18 -51.69
N MET A 166 -101.79 -61.41 -52.22
CA MET A 166 -101.72 -59.94 -52.19
C MET A 166 -101.76 -59.40 -50.77
N LEU A 167 -102.64 -59.93 -49.92
CA LEU A 167 -102.71 -59.52 -48.50
C LEU A 167 -101.39 -59.80 -47.76
N ILE A 168 -100.78 -60.98 -47.99
CA ILE A 168 -99.48 -61.31 -47.40
C ILE A 168 -98.40 -60.36 -47.94
N SER A 169 -98.38 -60.10 -49.26
CA SER A 169 -97.42 -59.18 -49.88
C SER A 169 -97.56 -57.75 -49.32
N ASP A 170 -98.78 -57.29 -49.04
CA ASP A 170 -99.01 -55.98 -48.43
C ASP A 170 -98.48 -55.93 -46.99
N ARG A 171 -98.65 -57.00 -46.20
CA ARG A 171 -98.01 -57.10 -44.87
C ARG A 171 -96.49 -57.07 -44.94
N VAL A 172 -95.90 -57.80 -45.89
CA VAL A 172 -94.45 -57.77 -46.13
C VAL A 172 -93.98 -56.35 -46.50
N GLY A 173 -94.73 -55.63 -47.35
CA GLY A 173 -94.44 -54.24 -47.70
C GLY A 173 -94.44 -53.30 -46.49
N VAL A 174 -95.47 -53.39 -45.63
CA VAL A 174 -95.55 -52.57 -44.40
C VAL A 174 -94.37 -52.84 -43.47
N LEU A 175 -93.95 -54.10 -43.34
CA LEU A 175 -92.81 -54.46 -42.50
C LEU A 175 -91.48 -53.93 -43.08
N ILE A 176 -91.31 -53.95 -44.40
CA ILE A 176 -90.17 -53.31 -45.06
C ILE A 176 -90.16 -51.80 -44.79
N ASP A 177 -91.29 -51.11 -45.04
CA ASP A 177 -91.41 -49.67 -44.81
C ASP A 177 -91.15 -49.30 -43.34
N THR A 178 -91.58 -50.15 -42.40
CA THR A 178 -91.31 -49.97 -40.97
C THR A 178 -89.83 -50.09 -40.65
N MET A 179 -89.11 -51.06 -41.23
CA MET A 179 -87.67 -51.21 -41.06
C MET A 179 -86.89 -50.03 -41.70
N VAL A 180 -87.36 -49.50 -42.83
CA VAL A 180 -86.82 -48.28 -43.44
C VAL A 180 -87.04 -47.08 -42.51
N ALA A 181 -88.22 -46.94 -41.90
CA ALA A 181 -88.52 -45.89 -40.94
C ALA A 181 -87.59 -45.94 -39.72
N PHE A 182 -87.31 -47.13 -39.17
CA PHE A 182 -86.35 -47.29 -38.07
C PHE A 182 -84.94 -46.88 -38.46
N ASN A 183 -84.45 -47.28 -39.64
CA ASN A 183 -83.12 -46.88 -40.11
C ASN A 183 -83.03 -45.36 -40.36
N ASN A 184 -84.09 -44.75 -40.90
CA ASN A 184 -84.17 -43.29 -41.06
C ASN A 184 -84.20 -42.56 -39.71
N GLN A 185 -84.97 -43.04 -38.74
CA GLN A 185 -85.01 -42.47 -37.39
C GLN A 185 -83.65 -42.58 -36.68
N ALA A 186 -83.00 -43.74 -36.78
CA ALA A 186 -81.67 -43.97 -36.22
C ALA A 186 -80.62 -43.06 -36.88
N THR A 187 -80.69 -42.86 -38.20
CA THR A 187 -79.83 -41.94 -38.94
C THR A 187 -80.00 -40.50 -38.46
N ASN A 188 -81.23 -40.01 -38.37
CA ASN A 188 -81.52 -38.66 -37.90
C ASN A 188 -81.07 -38.44 -36.44
N ALA A 189 -81.24 -39.44 -35.57
CA ALA A 189 -80.76 -39.40 -34.20
C ALA A 189 -79.22 -39.35 -34.12
N ALA A 190 -78.52 -40.14 -34.95
CA ALA A 190 -77.06 -40.13 -35.04
C ALA A 190 -76.53 -38.77 -35.54
N VAL A 191 -77.14 -38.20 -36.58
CA VAL A 191 -76.79 -36.85 -37.07
C VAL A 191 -77.01 -35.79 -36.00
N GLY A 192 -78.15 -35.84 -35.29
CA GLY A 192 -78.44 -34.89 -34.21
C GLY A 192 -77.44 -34.94 -33.05
N LYS A 193 -77.02 -36.15 -32.64
CA LYS A 193 -75.98 -36.33 -31.62
C LYS A 193 -74.61 -35.82 -32.07
N ALA A 194 -74.20 -36.17 -33.29
CA ALA A 194 -72.93 -35.73 -33.86
C ALA A 194 -72.82 -34.19 -33.93
N LEU A 195 -73.89 -33.50 -34.38
CA LEU A 195 -73.92 -32.04 -34.43
C LEU A 195 -73.87 -31.39 -33.04
N ALA A 196 -74.56 -31.97 -32.04
CA ALA A 196 -74.54 -31.45 -30.67
C ALA A 196 -73.17 -31.65 -29.98
N GLU A 197 -72.50 -32.77 -30.24
CA GLU A 197 -71.14 -33.04 -29.77
C GLU A 197 -70.10 -32.13 -30.41
N ALA A 198 -70.17 -31.95 -31.74
CA ALA A 198 -69.34 -30.99 -32.46
C ALA A 198 -69.51 -29.57 -31.90
N GLY A 199 -70.76 -29.13 -31.68
CA GLY A 199 -71.05 -27.80 -31.11
C GLY A 199 -70.50 -27.59 -29.69
N ARG A 200 -70.51 -28.62 -28.84
CA ARG A 200 -69.88 -28.56 -27.50
C ARG A 200 -68.36 -28.47 -27.60
N MET A 201 -67.75 -29.24 -28.50
CA MET A 201 -66.29 -29.26 -28.66
C MET A 201 -65.74 -27.93 -29.17
N VAL A 202 -66.43 -27.29 -30.13
CA VAL A 202 -66.06 -25.96 -30.62
C VAL A 202 -66.08 -24.91 -29.50
N LYS A 203 -67.10 -24.93 -28.62
CA LYS A 203 -67.19 -24.01 -27.48
C LYS A 203 -66.05 -24.20 -26.47
N PHE A 204 -65.71 -25.44 -26.11
CA PHE A 204 -64.60 -25.71 -25.18
C PHE A 204 -63.26 -25.25 -25.75
N THR A 205 -63.02 -25.49 -27.04
CA THR A 205 -61.80 -25.06 -27.73
C THR A 205 -61.69 -23.53 -27.75
N ALA A 206 -62.78 -22.82 -28.06
CA ALA A 206 -62.80 -21.36 -28.09
C ALA A 206 -62.55 -20.72 -26.70
N VAL A 207 -63.17 -21.25 -25.63
CA VAL A 207 -62.93 -20.78 -24.26
C VAL A 207 -61.49 -21.04 -23.82
N GLY A 208 -60.94 -22.21 -24.15
CA GLY A 208 -59.55 -22.55 -23.87
C GLY A 208 -58.57 -21.57 -24.52
N MET A 209 -58.76 -21.27 -25.82
CA MET A 209 -57.93 -20.28 -26.53
C MET A 209 -58.03 -18.87 -25.92
N GLY A 210 -59.24 -18.42 -25.54
CA GLY A 210 -59.44 -17.11 -24.91
C GLY A 210 -58.73 -16.97 -23.56
N LEU A 211 -58.84 -17.99 -22.70
CA LEU A 211 -58.13 -18.02 -21.40
C LEU A 211 -56.61 -18.07 -21.59
N GLY A 212 -56.12 -18.81 -22.58
CA GLY A 212 -54.71 -18.86 -22.93
C GLY A 212 -54.15 -17.48 -23.33
N LEU A 213 -54.89 -16.73 -24.15
CA LEU A 213 -54.50 -15.39 -24.56
C LEU A 213 -54.46 -14.40 -23.39
N LEU A 214 -55.47 -14.41 -22.53
CA LEU A 214 -55.51 -13.54 -21.34
C LEU A 214 -54.35 -13.83 -20.39
N LEU A 215 -54.04 -15.10 -20.15
CA LEU A 215 -52.91 -15.51 -19.32
C LEU A 215 -51.57 -15.06 -19.92
N ALA A 216 -51.41 -15.18 -21.25
CA ALA A 216 -50.20 -14.74 -21.95
C ALA A 216 -50.01 -13.21 -21.83
N VAL A 217 -51.06 -12.42 -22.04
CA VAL A 217 -51.03 -10.96 -21.88
C VAL A 217 -50.71 -10.56 -20.44
N PHE A 218 -51.38 -11.18 -19.46
CA PHE A 218 -51.13 -10.91 -18.04
C PHE A 218 -49.68 -11.20 -17.64
N LEU A 219 -49.15 -12.38 -18.00
CA LEU A 219 -47.77 -12.76 -17.72
C LEU A 219 -46.78 -11.84 -18.44
N GLY A 220 -47.07 -11.46 -19.68
CA GLY A 220 -46.24 -10.52 -20.45
C GLY A 220 -46.14 -9.15 -19.77
N LEU A 221 -47.27 -8.58 -19.36
CA LEU A 221 -47.30 -7.28 -18.66
C LEU A 221 -46.62 -7.36 -17.28
N TYR A 222 -46.85 -8.45 -16.53
CA TYR A 222 -46.24 -8.66 -15.22
C TYR A 222 -44.70 -8.75 -15.31
N LEU A 223 -44.18 -9.56 -16.24
CA LEU A 223 -42.74 -9.74 -16.44
C LEU A 223 -42.06 -8.45 -16.95
N THR A 224 -42.71 -7.73 -17.86
CA THR A 224 -42.22 -6.43 -18.35
C THR A 224 -42.14 -5.41 -17.21
N ARG A 225 -43.18 -5.33 -16.36
CA ARG A 225 -43.19 -4.39 -15.23
C ARG A 225 -42.14 -4.73 -14.17
N ASP A 226 -41.99 -6.00 -13.82
CA ASP A 226 -41.01 -6.46 -12.81
C ASP A 226 -39.57 -6.24 -13.27
N THR A 227 -39.26 -6.50 -14.55
CA THR A 227 -37.92 -6.26 -15.12
C THR A 227 -37.59 -4.77 -15.19
N LEU A 228 -38.50 -3.93 -15.68
CA LEU A 228 -38.30 -2.47 -15.72
C LEU A 228 -38.11 -1.86 -14.31
N LEU A 229 -38.77 -2.40 -13.29
CA LEU A 229 -38.57 -1.97 -11.91
C LEU A 229 -37.19 -2.38 -11.35
N GLN A 230 -36.68 -3.56 -11.69
CA GLN A 230 -35.37 -4.02 -11.22
C GLN A 230 -34.21 -3.33 -11.94
N LEU A 231 -34.34 -3.04 -13.25
CA LEU A 231 -33.34 -2.27 -13.98
C LEU A 231 -33.37 -0.78 -13.64
N GLY A 232 -34.54 -0.22 -13.29
CA GLY A 232 -34.70 1.21 -12.95
C GLY A 232 -35.02 2.10 -14.15
N GLY A 233 -35.05 1.53 -15.36
CA GLY A 233 -35.30 2.22 -16.62
C GLY A 233 -35.37 1.25 -17.79
N GLU A 234 -35.34 1.79 -19.01
CA GLU A 234 -35.26 0.99 -20.22
C GLU A 234 -33.89 0.31 -20.35
N PRO A 235 -33.83 -0.98 -20.77
CA PRO A 235 -32.56 -1.70 -20.91
C PRO A 235 -31.56 -1.00 -21.83
N ALA A 236 -32.04 -0.39 -22.92
CA ALA A 236 -31.19 0.33 -23.87
C ALA A 236 -30.48 1.53 -23.23
N TYR A 237 -31.20 2.31 -22.41
CA TYR A 237 -30.65 3.44 -21.68
C TYR A 237 -29.62 3.00 -20.64
N ALA A 238 -29.88 1.90 -19.91
CA ALA A 238 -28.92 1.36 -18.95
C ALA A 238 -27.60 0.95 -19.63
N VAL A 239 -27.66 0.36 -20.83
CA VAL A 239 -26.46 0.01 -21.62
C VAL A 239 -25.72 1.26 -22.10
N GLU A 240 -26.44 2.28 -22.59
CA GLU A 240 -25.85 3.55 -23.01
C GLU A 240 -25.07 4.24 -21.87
N VAL A 241 -25.69 4.33 -20.69
CA VAL A 241 -25.06 4.90 -19.49
C VAL A 241 -23.80 4.13 -19.09
N VAL A 242 -23.85 2.79 -19.14
CA VAL A 242 -22.69 1.94 -18.83
C VAL A 242 -21.56 2.15 -19.83
N ASN A 243 -21.86 2.21 -21.13
CA ASN A 243 -20.85 2.43 -22.17
C ASN A 243 -20.17 3.79 -22.04
N ARG A 244 -20.92 4.86 -21.77
CA ARG A 244 -20.34 6.20 -21.55
C ARG A 244 -19.36 6.21 -20.37
N VAL A 245 -19.74 5.57 -19.26
CA VAL A 245 -18.88 5.45 -18.08
C VAL A 245 -17.64 4.58 -18.38
N ALA A 246 -17.79 3.51 -19.17
CA ALA A 246 -16.69 2.64 -19.58
C ALA A 246 -15.68 3.35 -20.50
N GLU A 247 -16.15 4.31 -21.32
CA GLU A 247 -15.30 5.20 -22.14
C GLU A 247 -14.63 6.32 -21.31
N GLY A 248 -14.89 6.38 -20.01
CA GLY A 248 -14.29 7.35 -19.09
C GLY A 248 -15.08 8.65 -18.91
N ASP A 249 -16.29 8.76 -19.45
CA ASP A 249 -17.19 9.89 -19.19
C ASP A 249 -18.00 9.67 -17.91
N LEU A 250 -17.50 10.18 -16.78
CA LEU A 250 -18.19 10.15 -15.50
C LEU A 250 -19.10 11.37 -15.29
N THR A 251 -19.12 12.35 -16.21
CA THR A 251 -19.99 13.54 -16.12
C THR A 251 -21.44 13.25 -16.48
N ALA A 252 -21.71 12.07 -17.06
CA ALA A 252 -23.03 11.65 -17.48
C ALA A 252 -24.03 11.68 -16.31
N ARG A 253 -25.07 12.51 -16.44
CA ARG A 253 -26.17 12.54 -15.49
C ARG A 253 -27.02 11.28 -15.67
N ILE A 254 -27.03 10.42 -14.66
CA ILE A 254 -27.82 9.19 -14.68
C ILE A 254 -29.22 9.52 -14.19
N ASP A 255 -30.15 9.70 -15.13
CA ASP A 255 -31.55 9.92 -14.81
C ASP A 255 -32.17 8.66 -14.17
N LEU A 256 -32.61 8.82 -12.93
CA LEU A 256 -33.27 7.78 -12.14
C LEU A 256 -34.77 8.06 -12.06
N ARG A 257 -35.56 6.99 -11.92
CA ARG A 257 -36.96 7.16 -11.51
C ARG A 257 -37.03 7.81 -10.13
N LYS A 258 -38.12 8.55 -9.91
CA LYS A 258 -38.41 9.18 -8.62
C LYS A 258 -38.42 8.12 -7.50
N ASP A 259 -37.67 8.37 -6.44
CA ASP A 259 -37.48 7.49 -5.27
C ASP A 259 -36.82 6.13 -5.55
N ASP A 260 -36.21 5.95 -6.72
CA ASP A 260 -35.50 4.72 -7.06
C ASP A 260 -34.11 4.66 -6.40
N THR A 261 -34.00 3.81 -5.38
CA THR A 261 -32.76 3.58 -4.65
C THR A 261 -32.23 2.14 -4.79
N THR A 262 -33.03 1.24 -5.36
CA THR A 262 -32.80 -0.21 -5.29
C THR A 262 -32.54 -0.85 -6.65
N SER A 263 -32.80 -0.14 -7.75
CA SER A 263 -32.53 -0.64 -9.08
C SER A 263 -31.03 -0.74 -9.38
N LEU A 264 -30.72 -1.48 -10.44
CA LEU A 264 -29.37 -1.55 -10.99
C LEU A 264 -28.84 -0.16 -11.34
N LEU A 265 -29.65 0.68 -11.99
CA LEU A 265 -29.24 2.01 -12.41
C LEU A 265 -28.97 2.95 -11.22
N ALA A 266 -29.77 2.85 -10.14
CA ALA A 266 -29.53 3.59 -8.91
C ALA A 266 -28.24 3.15 -8.19
N ALA A 267 -27.94 1.85 -8.18
CA ALA A 267 -26.68 1.33 -7.67
C ALA A 267 -25.48 1.77 -8.51
N PHE A 268 -25.62 1.77 -9.85
CA PHE A 268 -24.61 2.23 -10.78
C PHE A 268 -24.34 3.73 -10.64
N ALA A 269 -25.38 4.56 -10.46
CA ALA A 269 -25.22 5.99 -10.20
C ALA A 269 -24.40 6.28 -8.92
N ARG A 270 -24.65 5.52 -7.83
CA ARG A 270 -23.83 5.62 -6.61
C ARG A 270 -22.38 5.19 -6.85
N MET A 271 -22.16 4.15 -7.67
CA MET A 271 -20.81 3.71 -8.03
C MET A 271 -20.06 4.81 -8.79
N VAL A 272 -20.70 5.44 -9.79
CA VAL A 272 -20.13 6.54 -10.58
C VAL A 272 -19.81 7.73 -9.69
N ALA A 273 -20.74 8.15 -8.82
CA ALA A 273 -20.51 9.25 -7.87
C ALA A 273 -19.33 8.97 -6.92
N ASN A 274 -19.19 7.72 -6.44
CA ASN A 274 -18.05 7.32 -5.63
C ASN A 274 -16.74 7.31 -6.44
N MET A 275 -16.75 6.85 -7.69
CA MET A 275 -15.58 6.91 -8.58
C MET A 275 -15.15 8.36 -8.83
N GLN A 276 -16.09 9.27 -9.13
CA GLN A 276 -15.78 10.70 -9.29
C GLN A 276 -15.09 11.28 -8.05
N ARG A 277 -15.62 10.96 -6.86
CA ARG A 277 -15.03 11.42 -5.59
C ARG A 277 -13.61 10.89 -5.40
N VAL A 278 -13.41 9.58 -5.56
CA VAL A 278 -12.07 8.96 -5.42
C VAL A 278 -11.09 9.53 -6.44
N LEU A 279 -11.50 9.70 -7.71
CA LEU A 279 -10.63 10.27 -8.73
C LEU A 279 -10.27 11.74 -8.44
N ARG A 280 -11.20 12.56 -7.92
CA ARG A 280 -10.90 13.93 -7.46
C ARG A 280 -9.95 13.93 -6.26
N GLU A 281 -10.14 13.04 -5.30
CA GLU A 281 -9.23 12.87 -4.16
C GLU A 281 -7.82 12.47 -4.64
N VAL A 282 -7.69 11.54 -5.59
CA VAL A 282 -6.40 11.13 -6.17
C VAL A 282 -5.75 12.26 -6.97
N ALA A 283 -6.51 13.02 -7.77
CA ALA A 283 -5.99 14.18 -8.49
C ALA A 283 -5.47 15.26 -7.54
N THR A 284 -6.18 15.51 -6.44
CA THR A 284 -5.77 16.48 -5.41
C THR A 284 -4.52 16.00 -4.68
N ALA A 285 -4.48 14.73 -4.28
CA ALA A 285 -3.31 14.15 -3.62
C ALA A 285 -2.08 14.14 -4.54
N SER A 286 -2.26 13.84 -5.83
CA SER A 286 -1.17 13.86 -6.81
C SER A 286 -0.60 15.28 -6.96
N ALA A 287 -1.46 16.30 -7.05
CA ALA A 287 -1.02 17.70 -7.09
C ALA A 287 -0.25 18.11 -5.82
N GLN A 288 -0.69 17.65 -4.65
CA GLN A 288 0.03 17.89 -3.38
C GLN A 288 1.40 17.20 -3.35
N VAL A 289 1.51 15.96 -3.83
CA VAL A 289 2.79 15.25 -3.95
C VAL A 289 3.73 15.96 -4.91
N ALA A 290 3.23 16.44 -6.06
CA ALA A 290 4.04 17.21 -7.01
C ALA A 290 4.59 18.49 -6.36
N ALA A 291 3.74 19.28 -5.68
CA ALA A 291 4.16 20.50 -4.99
C ALA A 291 5.17 20.22 -3.86
N ALA A 292 4.94 19.16 -3.05
CA ALA A 292 5.86 18.76 -1.99
C ALA A 292 7.22 18.31 -2.55
N ALA A 293 7.21 17.61 -3.68
CA ALA A 293 8.42 17.20 -4.39
C ALA A 293 9.20 18.39 -4.95
N GLU A 294 8.53 19.38 -5.56
CA GLU A 294 9.19 20.63 -5.99
C GLU A 294 9.82 21.37 -4.80
N GLN A 295 9.11 21.47 -3.68
CA GLN A 295 9.62 22.09 -2.47
C GLN A 295 10.86 21.34 -1.93
N LEU A 296 10.81 20.00 -1.85
CA LEU A 296 11.95 19.18 -1.44
C LEU A 296 13.15 19.36 -2.37
N SER A 297 12.92 19.46 -3.69
CA SER A 297 13.98 19.73 -4.66
C SER A 297 14.64 21.09 -4.43
N ALA A 298 13.84 22.13 -4.15
CA ALA A 298 14.35 23.47 -3.87
C ALA A 298 15.15 23.49 -2.55
N THR A 299 14.62 22.90 -1.48
CA THR A 299 15.32 22.80 -0.18
C THR A 299 16.60 21.97 -0.28
N SER A 300 16.61 20.91 -1.11
CA SER A 300 17.83 20.13 -1.33
C SER A 300 18.91 20.94 -2.02
N GLU A 301 18.55 21.77 -3.01
CA GLU A 301 19.53 22.63 -3.69
C GLU A 301 20.09 23.70 -2.73
N GLU A 302 19.24 24.32 -1.91
CA GLU A 302 19.68 25.25 -0.86
C GLU A 302 20.64 24.56 0.14
N MET A 303 20.33 23.33 0.54
CA MET A 303 21.20 22.53 1.40
C MET A 303 22.55 22.24 0.74
N ARG A 304 22.62 22.04 -0.59
CA ARG A 304 23.90 21.85 -1.28
C ARG A 304 24.77 23.11 -1.24
N GLU A 305 24.16 24.29 -1.36
CA GLU A 305 24.90 25.56 -1.19
C GLU A 305 25.42 25.71 0.23
N GLN A 306 24.61 25.38 1.24
CA GLN A 306 25.02 25.42 2.65
C GLN A 306 26.16 24.44 2.95
N VAL A 307 26.07 23.20 2.49
CA VAL A 307 27.11 22.18 2.63
C VAL A 307 28.43 22.66 2.02
N LYS A 308 28.39 23.36 0.88
CA LYS A 308 29.59 23.92 0.25
C LYS A 308 30.22 25.03 1.12
N LEU A 309 29.42 25.85 1.78
CA LEU A 309 29.89 26.84 2.74
C LEU A 309 30.52 26.16 3.96
N GLU A 310 29.84 25.18 4.56
CA GLU A 310 30.36 24.41 5.70
C GLU A 310 31.66 23.69 5.37
N GLN A 311 31.82 23.16 4.15
CA GLN A 311 33.07 22.54 3.71
C GLN A 311 34.21 23.57 3.67
N SER A 312 33.96 24.76 3.12
CA SER A 312 34.94 25.85 3.13
C SER A 312 35.30 26.34 4.52
N GLU A 313 34.33 26.42 5.44
CA GLU A 313 34.59 26.80 6.83
C GLU A 313 35.39 25.70 7.54
N THR A 314 35.05 24.43 7.34
CA THR A 314 35.77 23.29 7.91
C THR A 314 37.24 23.27 7.46
N ASP A 315 37.52 23.53 6.18
CA ASP A 315 38.88 23.65 5.66
C ASP A 315 39.67 24.81 6.28
N GLN A 316 39.00 25.95 6.54
CA GLN A 316 39.61 27.09 7.22
C GLN A 316 39.94 26.76 8.68
N VAL A 317 39.02 26.11 9.40
CA VAL A 317 39.29 25.68 10.78
C VAL A 317 40.43 24.65 10.80
N ALA A 318 40.46 23.69 9.87
CA ALA A 318 41.55 22.73 9.76
C ALA A 318 42.91 23.43 9.60
N THR A 319 42.96 24.45 8.75
CA THR A 319 44.16 25.27 8.53
C THR A 319 44.56 26.01 9.81
N ALA A 320 43.61 26.67 10.47
CA ALA A 320 43.85 27.38 11.72
C ALA A 320 44.33 26.46 12.84
N MET A 321 43.84 25.21 12.90
CA MET A 321 44.30 24.22 13.86
C MET A 321 45.73 23.76 13.59
N ASN A 322 46.12 23.58 12.33
CA ASN A 322 47.52 23.28 11.99
C ASN A 322 48.46 24.42 12.40
N GLU A 323 48.06 25.68 12.18
CA GLU A 323 48.81 26.84 12.67
C GLU A 323 48.84 26.90 14.21
N MET A 324 47.75 26.54 14.88
CA MET A 324 47.69 26.45 16.34
C MET A 324 48.65 25.41 16.88
N THR A 325 48.69 24.20 16.32
CA THR A 325 49.65 23.16 16.73
C THR A 325 51.08 23.64 16.56
N ALA A 326 51.41 24.24 15.42
CA ALA A 326 52.75 24.77 15.17
C ALA A 326 53.15 25.89 16.16
N THR A 327 52.22 26.78 16.50
CA THR A 327 52.49 27.86 17.46
C THR A 327 52.63 27.35 18.90
N VAL A 328 51.83 26.37 19.30
CA VAL A 328 51.95 25.74 20.63
C VAL A 328 53.28 24.99 20.77
N GLU A 329 53.74 24.29 19.72
CA GLU A 329 55.08 23.69 19.71
C GLU A 329 56.20 24.72 19.88
N GLU A 330 56.10 25.89 19.24
CA GLU A 330 57.06 26.98 19.43
C GLU A 330 57.03 27.54 20.84
N VAL A 331 55.84 27.66 21.46
CA VAL A 331 55.72 28.09 22.87
C VAL A 331 56.42 27.08 23.79
N ALA A 332 56.24 25.77 23.57
CA ALA A 332 56.94 24.74 24.33
C ALA A 332 58.47 24.83 24.15
N ARG A 333 58.95 25.02 22.90
CA ARG A 333 60.38 25.22 22.59
C ARG A 333 60.93 26.46 23.29
N HIS A 334 60.21 27.57 23.27
CA HIS A 334 60.61 28.82 23.92
C HIS A 334 60.63 28.70 25.44
N ALA A 335 59.64 28.06 26.05
CA ALA A 335 59.63 27.79 27.49
C ALA A 335 60.83 26.93 27.91
N ALA A 336 61.16 25.88 27.15
CA ALA A 336 62.33 25.04 27.40
C ALA A 336 63.67 25.79 27.20
N ALA A 337 63.75 26.70 26.22
CA ALA A 337 64.90 27.56 26.03
C ALA A 337 65.06 28.57 27.19
N ALA A 338 63.96 29.17 27.64
CA ALA A 338 63.94 30.11 28.76
C ALA A 338 64.30 29.41 30.09
N ALA A 339 63.83 28.17 30.31
CA ALA A 339 64.20 27.37 31.48
C ALA A 339 65.71 27.08 31.52
N ARG A 340 66.33 26.75 30.37
CA ARG A 340 67.78 26.57 30.25
C ARG A 340 68.54 27.87 30.54
N ALA A 341 68.13 28.98 29.95
CA ALA A 341 68.76 30.27 30.21
C ALA A 341 68.65 30.68 31.70
N ALA A 342 67.51 30.41 32.34
CA ALA A 342 67.33 30.61 33.77
C ALA A 342 68.29 29.73 34.58
N GLN A 343 68.40 28.43 34.26
CA GLN A 343 69.33 27.51 34.90
C GLN A 343 70.79 27.98 34.79
N ASP A 344 71.21 28.43 33.60
CA ASP A 344 72.57 28.92 33.37
C ASP A 344 72.84 30.19 34.20
N THR A 345 71.87 31.12 34.23
CA THR A 345 71.95 32.36 35.02
C THR A 345 71.99 32.08 36.53
N ASP A 346 71.28 31.06 37.02
CA ASP A 346 71.34 30.65 38.43
C ASP A 346 72.76 30.19 38.79
N SER A 347 73.39 29.38 37.93
CA SER A 347 74.77 28.91 38.14
C SER A 347 75.79 30.06 38.16
N GLU A 348 75.61 31.06 37.29
CA GLU A 348 76.46 32.26 37.27
C GLU A 348 76.22 33.14 38.50
N THR A 349 74.99 33.18 39.01
CA THR A 349 74.64 33.92 40.24
C THR A 349 75.26 33.24 41.46
N ASP A 350 75.24 31.91 41.53
CA ASP A 350 75.89 31.11 42.57
C ASP A 350 77.42 31.31 42.54
N ALA A 351 78.04 31.23 41.37
CA ALA A 351 79.46 31.50 41.20
C ALA A 351 79.82 32.94 41.61
N GLY A 352 79.00 33.93 41.22
CA GLY A 352 79.15 35.32 41.65
C GLY A 352 79.03 35.50 43.17
N SER A 353 78.11 34.77 43.80
CA SER A 353 77.92 34.78 45.25
C SER A 353 79.16 34.24 45.97
N GLU A 354 79.75 33.15 45.46
CA GLU A 354 81.00 32.61 45.99
C GLU A 354 82.15 33.62 45.92
N VAL A 355 82.32 34.30 44.78
CA VAL A 355 83.34 35.35 44.60
C VAL A 355 83.13 36.50 45.59
N VAL A 356 81.89 36.92 45.84
CA VAL A 356 81.58 37.95 46.85
C VAL A 356 81.95 37.48 48.25
N MET A 357 81.64 36.24 48.63
CA MET A 357 82.04 35.68 49.93
C MET A 357 83.55 35.63 50.09
N GLN A 358 84.28 35.20 49.06
CA GLN A 358 85.75 35.19 49.05
C GLN A 358 86.31 36.62 49.19
N THR A 359 85.68 37.59 48.53
CA THR A 359 86.05 39.01 48.62
C THR A 359 85.82 39.56 50.03
N ILE A 360 84.70 39.22 50.67
CA ILE A 360 84.44 39.60 52.07
C ILE A 360 85.54 39.04 52.98
N ALA A 361 85.86 37.75 52.86
CA ALA A 361 86.90 37.10 53.67
C ALA A 361 88.28 37.75 53.48
N ALA A 362 88.63 38.10 52.24
CA ALA A 362 89.89 38.78 51.91
C ALA A 362 89.95 40.19 52.52
N ILE A 363 88.88 40.98 52.43
CA ILE A 363 88.82 42.33 53.01
C ILE A 363 88.84 42.27 54.54
N GLU A 364 88.15 41.30 55.15
CA GLU A 364 88.22 41.09 56.61
C GLU A 364 89.64 40.71 57.07
N SER A 365 90.37 39.93 56.26
CA SER A 365 91.80 39.65 56.52
C SER A 365 92.65 40.90 56.41
N LEU A 366 92.46 41.69 55.36
CA LEU A 366 93.15 42.97 55.18
C LEU A 366 92.88 43.93 56.35
N ALA A 367 91.64 44.00 56.84
CA ALA A 367 91.28 44.82 57.99
C ALA A 367 92.06 44.42 59.26
N ARG A 368 92.24 43.10 59.49
CA ARG A 368 93.05 42.58 60.60
C ARG A 368 94.55 42.91 60.43
N GLU A 369 95.07 42.81 59.22
CA GLU A 369 96.47 43.17 58.94
C GLU A 369 96.73 44.67 59.14
N VAL A 370 95.80 45.52 58.71
CA VAL A 370 95.86 46.98 58.93
C VAL A 370 95.77 47.34 60.42
N GLU A 371 94.89 46.67 61.19
CA GLU A 371 94.83 46.83 62.64
C GLU A 371 96.16 46.44 63.30
N SER A 372 96.73 45.29 62.93
CA SER A 372 98.01 44.83 63.46
C SER A 372 99.16 45.77 63.12
N ALA A 373 99.22 46.28 61.88
CA ALA A 373 100.18 47.30 61.49
C ALA A 373 100.00 48.59 62.30
N GLY A 374 98.75 49.00 62.55
CA GLY A 374 98.42 50.12 63.44
C GLY A 374 98.96 49.94 64.85
N GLU A 375 98.80 48.75 65.45
CA GLU A 375 99.35 48.44 66.78
C GLU A 375 100.89 48.52 66.82
N VAL A 376 101.58 47.98 65.81
CA VAL A 376 103.05 48.01 65.73
C VAL A 376 103.56 49.46 65.64
N ILE A 377 102.90 50.29 64.83
CA ILE A 377 103.27 51.70 64.69
C ILE A 377 102.93 52.49 65.96
N ALA A 378 101.82 52.15 66.64
CA ALA A 378 101.48 52.74 67.93
C ALA A 378 102.54 52.44 68.99
N ARG A 379 103.04 51.19 69.05
CA ARG A 379 104.18 50.81 69.91
C ARG A 379 105.45 51.57 69.54
N LEU A 380 105.77 51.69 68.25
CA LEU A 380 106.92 52.51 67.81
C LEU A 380 106.80 53.97 68.26
N SER A 381 105.58 54.54 68.25
CA SER A 381 105.32 55.88 68.76
C SER A 381 105.52 55.97 70.27
N GLU A 382 105.24 54.92 71.03
CA GLU A 382 105.45 54.83 72.48
C GLU A 382 106.94 54.67 72.82
N ASP A 383 107.63 53.73 72.18
CA ASP A 383 109.08 53.52 72.30
C ASP A 383 109.84 54.82 71.96
N SER A 384 109.42 55.54 70.92
CA SER A 384 110.00 56.82 70.55
C SER A 384 109.76 57.93 71.58
N LYS A 385 108.66 57.88 72.35
CA LYS A 385 108.44 58.80 73.48
C LYS A 385 109.37 58.45 74.65
N GLU A 386 109.55 57.16 74.94
CA GLU A 386 110.46 56.70 75.98
C GLU A 386 111.91 57.09 75.66
N ILE A 387 112.35 56.92 74.41
CA ILE A 387 113.68 57.38 73.96
C ILE A 387 113.79 58.91 74.12
N GLY A 388 112.74 59.67 73.78
CA GLY A 388 112.70 61.11 74.01
C GLY A 388 112.94 61.48 75.47
N ALA A 389 112.25 60.80 76.40
CA ALA A 389 112.42 61.02 77.84
C ALA A 389 113.84 60.67 78.32
N VAL A 390 114.44 59.59 77.79
CA VAL A 390 115.84 59.23 78.08
C VAL A 390 116.80 60.31 77.57
N LEU A 391 116.59 60.83 76.36
CA LEU A 391 117.41 61.90 75.80
C LEU A 391 117.35 63.19 76.62
N ASP A 392 116.20 63.53 77.19
CA ASP A 392 116.06 64.66 78.12
C ASP A 392 116.89 64.46 79.40
N VAL A 393 116.91 63.24 79.96
CA VAL A 393 117.78 62.89 81.10
C VAL A 393 119.26 63.01 80.71
N ILE A 394 119.66 62.47 79.56
CA ILE A 394 121.06 62.54 79.11
C ILE A 394 121.46 64.00 78.83
N ARG A 395 120.54 64.82 78.28
CA ARG A 395 120.78 66.27 78.13
C ARG A 395 121.06 66.91 79.48
N GLY A 396 120.23 66.60 80.49
CA GLY A 396 120.44 67.06 81.86
C GLY A 396 121.80 66.64 82.42
N VAL A 397 122.22 65.39 82.21
CA VAL A 397 123.56 64.90 82.62
C VAL A 397 124.69 65.60 81.86
N ALA A 398 124.54 65.80 80.55
CA ALA A 398 125.54 66.49 79.73
C ALA A 398 125.68 67.97 80.13
N GLU A 399 124.57 68.63 80.48
CA GLU A 399 124.55 70.00 80.99
C GLU A 399 125.21 70.10 82.38
N GLN A 400 124.89 69.18 83.28
CA GLN A 400 125.58 69.04 84.57
C GLN A 400 127.07 68.77 84.39
N THR A 401 127.45 67.90 83.45
CA THR A 401 128.85 67.58 83.16
C THR A 401 129.59 68.79 82.59
N ASN A 402 128.95 69.56 81.72
CA ASN A 402 129.48 70.82 81.18
C ASN A 402 129.71 71.86 82.30
N LEU A 403 128.77 71.96 83.25
CA LEU A 403 128.88 72.81 84.44
C LEU A 403 130.00 72.34 85.40
N LEU A 404 130.10 71.04 85.66
CA LEU A 404 131.16 70.45 86.48
C LEU A 404 132.54 70.66 85.85
N ALA A 405 132.65 70.46 84.53
CA ALA A 405 133.88 70.69 83.78
C ALA A 405 134.28 72.17 83.77
N LEU A 406 133.30 73.08 83.68
CA LEU A 406 133.55 74.51 83.81
C LEU A 406 134.09 74.85 85.21
N ASN A 407 133.47 74.33 86.27
CA ASN A 407 133.96 74.54 87.63
C ASN A 407 135.37 73.96 87.83
N ALA A 408 135.65 72.78 87.28
CA ALA A 408 136.98 72.17 87.32
C ALA A 408 138.03 72.99 86.53
N ALA A 409 137.66 73.56 85.37
CA ALA A 409 138.54 74.41 84.58
C ALA A 409 138.87 75.73 85.32
N ILE A 410 137.89 76.30 86.02
CA ILE A 410 138.08 77.49 86.88
C ILE A 410 139.06 77.16 88.01
N GLU A 411 138.87 76.05 88.72
CA GLU A 411 139.74 75.68 89.85
C GLU A 411 141.15 75.26 89.39
N ALA A 412 141.28 74.64 88.22
CA ALA A 412 142.57 74.33 87.61
C ALA A 412 143.35 75.57 87.18
N ALA A 413 142.67 76.62 86.68
CA ALA A 413 143.29 77.92 86.43
C ALA A 413 143.76 78.59 87.73
N ARG A 414 143.06 78.35 88.84
CA ARG A 414 143.38 78.87 90.18
C ARG A 414 144.62 78.22 90.80
N ALA A 415 144.91 76.96 90.48
CA ALA A 415 146.09 76.21 90.92
C ALA A 415 147.40 76.57 90.16
N GLY A 416 147.33 77.47 89.18
CA GLY A 416 148.50 77.96 88.43
C GLY A 416 149.23 76.86 87.65
N GLU A 417 150.56 76.88 87.64
CA GLU A 417 151.39 75.93 86.86
C GLU A 417 151.18 74.46 87.26
N GLN A 418 150.80 74.17 88.52
CA GLN A 418 150.50 72.81 88.98
C GLN A 418 149.15 72.28 88.44
N GLY A 419 148.26 73.17 88.00
CA GLY A 419 146.91 72.85 87.51
C GLY A 419 146.82 72.67 85.98
N ARG A 420 147.90 72.91 85.21
CA ARG A 420 147.87 72.86 83.74
C ARG A 420 147.33 71.55 83.17
N GLY A 421 147.74 70.42 83.73
CA GLY A 421 147.24 69.10 83.30
C GLY A 421 145.73 68.94 83.53
N PHE A 422 145.24 69.41 84.69
CA PHE A 422 143.82 69.39 85.02
C PHE A 422 142.99 70.37 84.19
N ALA A 423 143.53 71.54 83.84
CA ALA A 423 142.84 72.52 83.01
C ALA A 423 142.61 72.00 81.58
N VAL A 424 143.58 71.28 81.01
CA VAL A 424 143.45 70.63 79.70
C VAL A 424 142.38 69.55 79.74
N VAL A 425 142.39 68.70 80.78
CA VAL A 425 141.35 67.66 80.94
C VAL A 425 139.96 68.29 81.13
N ALA A 426 139.83 69.34 81.94
CA ALA A 426 138.55 70.02 82.14
C ALA A 426 138.02 70.69 80.86
N ALA A 427 138.89 71.29 80.04
CA ALA A 427 138.52 71.84 78.73
C ALA A 427 138.09 70.75 77.74
N GLU A 428 138.74 69.58 77.77
CA GLU A 428 138.36 68.43 76.95
C GLU A 428 137.02 67.85 77.39
N VAL A 429 136.77 67.70 78.71
CA VAL A 429 135.48 67.25 79.25
C VAL A 429 134.36 68.24 78.90
N ARG A 430 134.63 69.55 78.95
CA ARG A 430 133.65 70.58 78.57
C ARG A 430 133.32 70.52 77.07
N THR A 431 134.34 70.36 76.22
CA THR A 431 134.16 70.19 74.77
C THR A 431 133.37 68.91 74.48
N LEU A 432 133.67 67.81 75.17
CA LEU A 432 132.94 66.56 75.06
C LEU A 432 131.47 66.72 75.49
N ALA A 433 131.20 67.38 76.61
CA ALA A 433 129.84 67.65 77.08
C ALA A 433 129.03 68.51 76.10
N SER A 434 129.64 69.54 75.50
CA SER A 434 129.00 70.35 74.45
C SER A 434 128.73 69.55 73.16
N ARG A 435 129.67 68.70 72.72
CA ARG A 435 129.46 67.78 71.58
C ARG A 435 128.35 66.77 71.88
N THR A 436 128.27 66.27 73.11
CA THR A 436 127.20 65.39 73.57
C THR A 436 125.84 66.09 73.53
N GLN A 437 125.74 67.33 74.03
CA GLN A 437 124.50 68.13 73.94
C GLN A 437 124.06 68.37 72.48
N SER A 438 124.99 68.73 71.60
CA SER A 438 124.70 68.93 70.17
C SER A 438 124.21 67.64 69.51
N SER A 439 124.77 66.49 69.88
CA SER A 439 124.35 65.18 69.35
C SER A 439 122.96 64.79 69.87
N ILE A 440 122.65 65.11 71.13
CA ILE A 440 121.32 64.88 71.71
C ILE A 440 120.25 65.73 71.02
N LEU A 441 120.56 66.98 70.66
CA LEU A 441 119.65 67.82 69.87
C LEU A 441 119.35 67.22 68.49
N ASP A 442 120.38 66.74 67.76
CA ASP A 442 120.20 66.07 66.46
C ASP A 442 119.39 64.76 66.59
N ILE A 443 119.63 63.97 67.66
CA ILE A 443 118.83 62.76 67.91
C ILE A 443 117.39 63.14 68.30
N GLN A 444 117.17 64.18 69.11
CA GLN A 444 115.83 64.64 69.46
C GLN A 444 115.03 65.04 68.22
N GLU A 445 115.62 65.82 67.30
CA GLU A 445 114.94 66.19 66.05
C GLU A 445 114.57 64.94 65.21
N LYS A 446 115.44 63.94 65.16
CA LYS A 446 115.13 62.65 64.51
C LYS A 446 113.98 61.93 65.21
N ILE A 447 113.96 61.89 66.54
CA ILE A 447 112.89 61.26 67.33
C ILE A 447 111.56 62.00 67.15
N GLU A 448 111.54 63.33 67.14
CA GLU A 448 110.33 64.12 66.88
C GLU A 448 109.76 63.83 65.48
N ARG A 449 110.61 63.68 64.46
CA ARG A 449 110.18 63.24 63.12
C ARG A 449 109.63 61.81 63.13
N VAL A 450 110.22 60.88 63.88
CA VAL A 450 109.71 59.51 64.02
C VAL A 450 108.36 59.52 64.74
N GLN A 451 108.20 60.30 65.80
CA GLN A 451 106.94 60.44 66.54
C GLN A 451 105.84 61.02 65.66
N SER A 452 106.13 62.11 64.94
CA SER A 452 105.18 62.73 63.99
C SER A 452 104.81 61.77 62.85
N GLY A 453 105.80 61.08 62.27
CA GLY A 453 105.58 60.08 61.23
C GLY A 453 104.76 58.89 61.71
N SER A 454 105.01 58.40 62.92
CA SER A 454 104.27 57.29 63.54
C SER A 454 102.83 57.69 63.82
N ALA A 455 102.60 58.89 64.37
CA ALA A 455 101.25 59.41 64.61
C ALA A 455 100.45 59.57 63.30
N GLY A 456 101.08 60.11 62.25
CA GLY A 456 100.47 60.19 60.92
C GLY A 456 100.16 58.81 60.33
N ALA A 457 101.04 57.84 60.53
CA ALA A 457 100.83 56.47 60.05
C ALA A 457 99.71 55.74 60.81
N VAL A 458 99.56 55.93 62.13
CA VAL A 458 98.41 55.43 62.90
C VAL A 458 97.09 55.98 62.33
N GLN A 459 97.01 57.28 62.04
CA GLN A 459 95.81 57.89 61.46
C GLN A 459 95.46 57.31 60.08
N VAL A 460 96.47 57.02 59.26
CA VAL A 460 96.27 56.35 57.96
C VAL A 460 95.79 54.92 58.14
N MET A 461 96.31 54.18 59.13
CA MET A 461 95.86 52.83 59.45
C MET A 461 94.40 52.80 59.94
N GLU A 462 94.00 53.72 60.83
CA GLU A 462 92.60 53.85 61.27
C GLU A 462 91.65 54.13 60.09
N LYS A 463 92.05 55.03 59.19
CA LYS A 463 91.28 55.33 57.97
C LYS A 463 91.22 54.12 57.03
N GLY A 464 92.32 53.39 56.89
CA GLY A 464 92.39 52.14 56.13
C GLY A 464 91.43 51.08 56.66
N ARG A 465 91.40 50.92 57.99
CA ARG A 465 90.46 50.02 58.66
C ARG A 465 89.01 50.43 58.43
N SER A 466 88.69 51.71 58.60
CA SER A 466 87.33 52.22 58.36
C SER A 466 86.86 51.94 56.92
N LYS A 467 87.74 52.16 55.92
CA LYS A 467 87.45 51.83 54.52
C LYS A 467 87.27 50.33 54.27
N ALA A 468 88.05 49.48 54.93
CA ALA A 468 87.87 48.04 54.82
C ALA A 468 86.50 47.60 55.36
N THR A 469 86.07 48.13 56.51
CA THR A 469 84.73 47.88 57.07
C THR A 469 83.60 48.34 56.14
N GLU A 470 83.74 49.52 55.54
CA GLU A 470 82.78 50.01 54.54
C GLU A 470 82.73 49.09 53.31
N SER A 471 83.89 48.61 52.86
CA SER A 471 83.99 47.69 51.71
C SER A 471 83.33 46.33 52.01
N VAL A 472 83.47 45.80 53.23
CA VAL A 472 82.74 44.59 53.67
C VAL A 472 81.23 44.83 53.65
N ALA A 473 80.75 45.96 54.15
CA ALA A 473 79.33 46.30 54.14
C ALA A 473 78.77 46.42 52.70
N GLN A 474 79.55 46.99 51.78
CA GLN A 474 79.17 47.07 50.38
C GLN A 474 79.16 45.69 49.69
N ALA A 475 80.16 44.85 49.95
CA ALA A 475 80.19 43.49 49.43
C ALA A 475 79.01 42.63 49.94
N ARG A 476 78.63 42.77 51.23
CA ARG A 476 77.43 42.09 51.76
C ARG A 476 76.15 42.48 51.03
N ARG A 477 75.94 43.77 50.76
CA ARG A 477 74.78 44.25 49.97
C ARG A 477 74.76 43.67 48.55
N ALA A 478 75.93 43.51 47.93
CA ALA A 478 76.04 42.85 46.63
C ALA A 478 75.63 41.36 46.73
N GLY A 479 76.07 40.66 47.79
CA GLY A 479 75.66 39.28 48.07
C GLY A 479 74.15 39.12 48.28
N GLU A 480 73.52 40.02 49.05
CA GLU A 480 72.05 40.04 49.22
C GLU A 480 71.31 40.27 47.89
N SER A 481 71.87 41.10 47.00
CA SER A 481 71.30 41.35 45.67
C SER A 481 71.39 40.10 44.79
N LEU A 482 72.53 39.39 44.80
CA LEU A 482 72.69 38.12 44.10
C LEU A 482 71.72 37.05 44.63
N HIS A 483 71.54 36.96 45.95
CA HIS A 483 70.55 36.05 46.53
C HIS A 483 69.11 36.34 46.08
N THR A 484 68.75 37.63 45.99
CA THR A 484 67.45 38.06 45.47
C THR A 484 67.27 37.68 43.99
N ILE A 485 68.35 37.81 43.19
CA ILE A 485 68.38 37.41 41.78
C ILE A 485 68.17 35.90 41.65
N SER A 486 68.90 35.06 42.40
CA SER A 486 68.74 33.60 42.37
C SER A 486 67.32 33.15 42.73
N THR A 487 66.71 33.77 43.76
CA THR A 487 65.30 33.48 44.13
C THR A 487 64.32 33.82 42.99
N SER A 488 64.58 34.92 42.28
CA SER A 488 63.77 35.34 41.13
C SER A 488 63.96 34.39 39.93
N ILE A 489 65.19 33.92 39.70
CA ILE A 489 65.53 32.94 38.65
C ILE A 489 64.84 31.60 38.92
N THR A 490 64.83 31.14 40.17
CA THR A 490 64.10 29.93 40.58
C THR A 490 62.62 30.05 40.22
N SER A 491 61.99 31.19 40.51
CA SER A 491 60.60 31.45 40.15
C SER A 491 60.37 31.46 38.62
N ILE A 492 61.32 32.00 37.85
CA ILE A 492 61.28 31.97 36.38
C ILE A 492 61.35 30.53 35.84
N ASN A 493 62.21 29.69 36.43
CA ASN A 493 62.32 28.28 36.04
C ASN A 493 61.00 27.53 36.29
N ASP A 494 60.38 27.74 37.45
CA ASP A 494 59.08 27.13 37.77
C ASP A 494 57.94 27.62 36.85
N MET A 495 57.91 28.92 36.51
CA MET A 495 56.96 29.44 35.52
C MET A 495 57.16 28.79 34.14
N ASN A 496 58.42 28.64 33.70
CA ASN A 496 58.71 28.01 32.42
C ASN A 496 58.30 26.53 32.38
N ARG A 497 58.41 25.81 33.50
CA ARG A 497 57.88 24.43 33.61
C ARG A 497 56.37 24.39 33.47
N GLN A 498 55.65 25.33 34.10
CA GLN A 498 54.19 25.43 33.96
C GLN A 498 53.78 25.77 32.53
N ILE A 499 54.48 26.69 31.86
CA ILE A 499 54.22 27.03 30.46
C ILE A 499 54.46 25.80 29.55
N ALA A 500 55.54 25.05 29.76
CA ALA A 500 55.81 23.84 29.00
C ALA A 500 54.70 22.78 29.18
N SER A 501 54.27 22.54 30.43
CA SER A 501 53.17 21.61 30.71
C SER A 501 51.84 22.07 30.09
N ALA A 502 51.54 23.38 30.13
CA ALA A 502 50.34 23.93 29.51
C ALA A 502 50.39 23.81 27.98
N ALA A 503 51.57 23.98 27.37
CA ALA A 503 51.75 23.80 25.93
C ALA A 503 51.57 22.32 25.51
N GLU A 504 52.03 21.35 26.31
CA GLU A 504 51.76 19.92 26.07
C GLU A 504 50.26 19.62 26.13
N GLU A 505 49.54 20.15 27.11
CA GLU A 505 48.09 19.99 27.23
C GLU A 505 47.35 20.65 26.05
N GLN A 506 47.75 21.86 25.65
CA GLN A 506 47.20 22.52 24.46
C GLN A 506 47.46 21.75 23.17
N THR A 507 48.60 21.06 23.05
CA THR A 507 48.90 20.22 21.89
C THR A 507 47.91 19.05 21.82
N ALA A 508 47.66 18.37 22.93
CA ALA A 508 46.69 17.28 23.00
C ALA A 508 45.27 17.73 22.64
N VAL A 509 44.84 18.90 23.13
CA VAL A 509 43.54 19.49 22.79
C VAL A 509 43.49 19.87 21.30
N ALA A 510 44.56 20.41 20.74
CA ALA A 510 44.62 20.76 19.33
C ALA A 510 44.52 19.52 18.42
N GLU A 511 45.19 18.42 18.77
CA GLU A 511 45.06 17.13 18.07
C GLU A 511 43.63 16.56 18.15
N GLU A 512 42.98 16.66 19.30
CA GLU A 512 41.59 16.22 19.46
C GLU A 512 40.63 17.04 18.59
N ILE A 513 40.80 18.37 18.57
CA ILE A 513 40.01 19.25 17.70
C ILE A 513 40.25 18.90 16.22
N ASN A 514 41.51 18.65 15.82
CA ASN A 514 41.84 18.25 14.44
C ASN A 514 41.13 16.94 14.04
N ARG A 515 41.07 15.97 14.95
CA ARG A 515 40.31 14.73 14.76
C ARG A 515 38.80 14.97 14.63
N ASN A 516 38.25 15.89 15.42
CA ASN A 516 36.84 16.28 15.34
C ASN A 516 36.53 16.97 14.00
N ILE A 517 37.43 17.82 13.51
CA ILE A 517 37.31 18.46 12.19
C ILE A 517 37.27 17.42 11.07
N HIS A 518 38.11 16.39 11.13
CA HIS A 518 38.03 15.27 10.18
C HIS A 518 36.66 14.57 10.21
N THR A 519 36.09 14.33 11.40
CA THR A 519 34.77 13.72 11.55
C THR A 519 33.65 14.64 11.01
N ILE A 520 33.77 15.96 11.22
CA ILE A 520 32.86 16.95 10.65
C ILE A 520 32.95 16.92 9.12
N SER A 521 34.16 16.89 8.55
CA SER A 521 34.35 16.81 7.10
C SER A 521 33.68 15.57 6.49
N GLU A 522 33.82 14.39 7.10
CA GLU A 522 33.11 13.18 6.66
C GLU A 522 31.58 13.35 6.72
N THR A 523 31.08 14.02 7.76
CA THR A 523 29.64 14.28 7.94
C THR A 523 29.11 15.26 6.89
N VAL A 524 29.89 16.29 6.54
CA VAL A 524 29.58 17.26 5.48
C VAL A 524 29.50 16.53 4.13
N ASP A 525 30.45 15.65 3.81
CA ASP A 525 30.42 14.84 2.59
C ASP A 525 29.19 13.92 2.55
N GLN A 526 28.84 13.27 3.67
CA GLN A 526 27.65 12.43 3.76
C GLN A 526 26.36 13.23 3.59
N THR A 527 26.31 14.45 4.14
CA THR A 527 25.17 15.37 4.00
C THR A 527 25.02 15.85 2.56
N SER A 528 26.14 16.15 1.88
CA SER A 528 26.18 16.45 0.44
C SER A 528 25.55 15.33 -0.40
N ALA A 529 25.99 14.09 -0.16
CA ALA A 529 25.48 12.92 -0.86
C ALA A 529 23.99 12.69 -0.56
N GLY A 530 23.57 12.82 0.69
CA GLY A 530 22.17 12.70 1.11
C GLY A 530 21.27 13.74 0.44
N SER A 531 21.71 15.00 0.40
CA SER A 531 20.97 16.07 -0.30
C SER A 531 20.81 15.77 -1.79
N SER A 532 21.87 15.30 -2.46
CA SER A 532 21.80 14.89 -3.87
C SER A 532 20.81 13.73 -4.11
N GLN A 533 20.72 12.79 -3.17
CA GLN A 533 19.74 11.69 -3.24
C GLN A 533 18.31 12.20 -3.06
N ILE A 534 18.06 13.11 -2.11
CA ILE A 534 16.74 13.70 -1.88
C ILE A 534 16.30 14.50 -3.12
N ALA A 535 17.18 15.30 -3.72
CA ALA A 535 16.88 16.02 -4.96
C ALA A 535 16.45 15.07 -6.08
N THR A 536 17.18 13.97 -6.27
CA THR A 536 16.88 12.96 -7.29
C THR A 536 15.52 12.27 -7.03
N ALA A 537 15.27 11.86 -5.79
CA ALA A 537 14.01 11.23 -5.39
C ALA A 537 12.82 12.19 -5.55
N SER A 538 13.03 13.47 -5.28
CA SER A 538 12.03 14.52 -5.46
C SER A 538 11.64 14.68 -6.93
N VAL A 539 12.61 14.72 -7.84
CA VAL A 539 12.33 14.75 -9.29
C VAL A 539 11.52 13.51 -9.73
N GLN A 540 11.84 12.33 -9.20
CA GLN A 540 11.08 11.10 -9.49
C GLN A 540 9.66 11.15 -8.94
N LEU A 541 9.45 11.65 -7.72
CA LEU A 541 8.12 11.82 -7.12
C LEU A 541 7.26 12.80 -7.91
N ALA A 542 7.83 13.95 -8.32
CA ALA A 542 7.16 14.91 -9.18
C ALA A 542 6.73 14.27 -10.52
N GLY A 543 7.62 13.47 -11.12
CA GLY A 543 7.31 12.71 -12.33
C GLY A 543 6.19 11.68 -12.13
N LEU A 544 6.19 10.94 -11.02
CA LEU A 544 5.16 9.95 -10.72
C LEU A 544 3.79 10.61 -10.44
N ALA A 545 3.80 11.73 -9.72
CA ALA A 545 2.61 12.54 -9.48
C ALA A 545 2.02 13.09 -10.79
N ALA A 546 2.86 13.60 -11.70
CA ALA A 546 2.43 14.05 -13.03
C ALA A 546 1.81 12.91 -13.85
N GLN A 547 2.41 11.71 -13.84
CA GLN A 547 1.84 10.54 -14.50
C GLN A 547 0.49 10.11 -13.91
N LEU A 548 0.33 10.16 -12.58
CA LEU A 548 -0.96 9.90 -11.93
C LEU A 548 -2.00 10.94 -12.33
N GLN A 549 -1.62 12.22 -12.37
CA GLN A 549 -2.48 13.32 -12.83
C GLN A 549 -2.96 13.08 -14.26
N GLU A 550 -2.06 12.67 -15.16
CA GLU A 550 -2.37 12.35 -16.55
C GLU A 550 -3.36 11.17 -16.65
N ARG A 551 -3.11 10.09 -15.91
CA ARG A 551 -3.98 8.90 -15.88
C ARG A 551 -5.37 9.21 -15.36
N VAL A 552 -5.47 10.02 -14.30
CA VAL A 552 -6.77 10.48 -13.77
C VAL A 552 -7.45 11.43 -14.77
N GLY A 553 -6.69 12.28 -15.46
CA GLY A 553 -7.17 13.19 -16.48
C GLY A 553 -7.78 12.51 -17.72
N GLN A 554 -7.55 11.21 -17.92
CA GLN A 554 -8.24 10.41 -18.96
C GLN A 554 -9.74 10.26 -18.67
N PHE A 555 -10.14 10.34 -17.40
CA PHE A 555 -11.55 10.34 -16.99
C PHE A 555 -12.11 11.77 -17.00
N ARG A 556 -13.24 11.98 -17.67
CA ARG A 556 -13.99 13.24 -17.59
C ARG A 556 -14.84 13.21 -16.32
N ILE A 557 -14.59 14.11 -15.38
CA ILE A 557 -15.15 14.10 -14.02
C ILE A 557 -15.84 15.43 -13.67
#